data_AF-B4YIJ4-F1
#
_entry.id   AF-B4YIJ4-F1
#
_cell.length_a   1.000
_cell.length_b   1.000
_cell.length_c   1.000
_cell.angle_alpha   90.00
_cell.angle_beta   90.00
_cell.angle_gamma   90.00
#
_symmetry.space_group_name_H-M   'P 1'
#
loop_
_entity.id
_entity.type
_entity.pdbx_description
1 polymer ?
#
loop_
_entity_poly.entity_id
_entity_poly.type
_entity_poly.pdbx_seq_one_letter_code
_entity_poly.pdbx_strand_id
1 'polypeptide(L)'
;TKIGEYDYLYYLTLQVLEEDSYCDFEVQYEILHNAIHSWLGGSGKYSMSTLEYSAFDPVFMIHHSSLDRIWILWQELQKRRMKPYYALDCAGDRLMKAPLHPFNYENVNEDEFTRTNSYPNIVFDHYRFNYEYDNLRIRGQDIQDLEVVLNELRNKDRIFAGFVLSGLRISATVKVYIHSSNATNREEYAGEFAVLGGEKEMPWAYERMLKLDITDAVNKLHVKDEDIRFRMDVTAYNGDVVTTKLSQPFIVHRPAHVSHDILVIPVGAGHDLPPKVVVKSGTKIEFTPIDSSVDRPMVELGSFTALAKCIVPPFTYNAFELNKVYSVEHGDYYIAAGTAELCEQNLRLNVHVEHE
;
A
#
# COMPACT_ATOMS: atom_id res chain seq x y z
N THR A 1 9.23 1.38 19.19
CA THR A 1 7.84 1.88 19.10
C THR A 1 6.89 0.70 19.18
N LYS A 2 5.71 0.88 19.81
CA LYS A 2 4.64 -0.13 19.86
C LYS A 2 3.42 0.38 19.11
N ILE A 3 2.66 -0.53 18.50
CA ILE A 3 1.35 -0.26 17.90
C ILE A 3 0.36 -1.16 18.63
N GLY A 4 -0.56 -0.57 19.40
CA GLY A 4 -1.33 -1.29 20.41
C GLY A 4 -0.43 -2.06 21.38
N GLU A 5 -0.63 -3.37 21.46
CA GLU A 5 0.14 -4.27 22.35
C GLU A 5 1.41 -4.83 21.69
N TYR A 6 1.56 -4.66 20.38
CA TYR A 6 2.61 -5.29 19.59
C TYR A 6 3.79 -4.36 19.35
N ASP A 7 4.99 -4.95 19.26
CA ASP A 7 6.18 -4.23 18.82
C ASP A 7 6.07 -3.90 17.33
N TYR A 8 6.56 -2.73 16.92
CA TYR A 8 6.37 -2.19 15.56
C TYR A 8 6.63 -3.19 14.41
N LEU A 9 7.81 -3.81 14.35
CA LEU A 9 8.17 -4.74 13.27
C LEU A 9 7.29 -6.00 13.28
N TYR A 10 6.92 -6.46 14.46
CA TYR A 10 6.06 -7.63 14.60
C TYR A 10 4.63 -7.29 14.18
N TYR A 11 4.13 -6.10 14.52
CA TYR A 11 2.84 -5.62 14.04
C TYR A 11 2.79 -5.53 12.51
N LEU A 12 3.81 -4.93 11.88
CA LEU A 12 3.92 -4.89 10.42
C LEU A 12 3.98 -6.30 9.82
N THR A 13 4.69 -7.24 10.46
CA THR A 13 4.70 -8.64 10.04
C THR A 13 3.31 -9.26 10.10
N LEU A 14 2.55 -9.03 11.18
CA LEU A 14 1.17 -9.50 11.28
C LEU A 14 0.29 -8.86 10.21
N GLN A 15 0.47 -7.58 9.92
CA GLN A 15 -0.28 -6.87 8.89
C GLN A 15 0.01 -7.42 7.48
N VAL A 16 1.27 -7.72 7.18
CA VAL A 16 1.67 -8.43 5.96
C VAL A 16 0.97 -9.77 5.86
N LEU A 17 1.01 -10.59 6.93
CA LEU A 17 0.37 -11.91 6.94
C LEU A 17 -1.17 -11.83 6.91
N GLU A 18 -1.75 -10.71 7.33
CA GLU A 18 -3.19 -10.45 7.32
C GLU A 18 -3.74 -10.19 5.92
N GLU A 19 -2.95 -9.61 5.01
CA GLU A 19 -3.40 -9.39 3.64
C GLU A 19 -3.61 -10.73 2.93
N ASP A 20 -4.70 -10.80 2.17
CA ASP A 20 -5.24 -12.05 1.63
C ASP A 20 -5.12 -12.17 0.11
N SER A 21 -4.41 -11.23 -0.51
CA SER A 21 -4.05 -11.23 -1.93
C SER A 21 -2.60 -10.83 -2.13
N TYR A 22 -1.97 -11.33 -3.20
CA TYR A 22 -0.55 -11.10 -3.42
C TYR A 22 -0.21 -9.61 -3.59
N CYS A 23 -1.04 -8.84 -4.30
CA CYS A 23 -0.68 -7.45 -4.58
C CYS A 23 -0.94 -6.51 -3.40
N ASP A 24 -1.94 -6.78 -2.56
CA ASP A 24 -2.07 -6.05 -1.29
C ASP A 24 -0.96 -6.47 -0.31
N PHE A 25 -0.59 -7.76 -0.32
CA PHE A 25 0.53 -8.30 0.46
C PHE A 25 1.87 -7.66 0.08
N GLU A 26 2.16 -7.54 -1.22
CA GLU A 26 3.46 -7.10 -1.74
C GLU A 26 3.82 -5.69 -1.24
N VAL A 27 2.85 -4.77 -1.26
CA VAL A 27 3.05 -3.40 -0.76
C VAL A 27 3.39 -3.40 0.74
N GLN A 28 2.65 -4.16 1.55
CA GLN A 28 2.93 -4.26 2.98
C GLN A 28 4.28 -4.94 3.24
N TYR A 29 4.58 -5.98 2.45
CA TYR A 29 5.79 -6.78 2.55
C TYR A 29 7.03 -5.94 2.25
N GLU A 30 6.99 -5.12 1.20
CA GLU A 30 8.07 -4.20 0.88
C GLU A 30 8.22 -3.12 1.97
N ILE A 31 7.13 -2.59 2.51
CA ILE A 31 7.21 -1.54 3.54
C ILE A 31 7.75 -2.08 4.88
N LEU A 32 7.39 -3.31 5.26
CA LEU A 32 8.02 -4.02 6.38
C LEU A 32 9.53 -4.17 6.16
N HIS A 33 9.92 -4.60 4.97
CA HIS A 33 11.31 -4.73 4.54
C HIS A 33 12.07 -3.39 4.60
N ASN A 34 11.48 -2.32 4.04
CA ASN A 34 12.08 -0.99 3.94
C ASN A 34 12.37 -0.39 5.33
N ALA A 35 11.57 -0.73 6.35
CA ALA A 35 11.82 -0.28 7.72
C ALA A 35 13.18 -0.73 8.24
N ILE A 36 13.59 -1.97 7.99
CA ILE A 36 14.89 -2.51 8.45
C ILE A 36 16.05 -1.86 7.69
N HIS A 37 15.91 -1.67 6.38
CA HIS A 37 16.88 -0.93 5.58
C HIS A 37 17.14 0.47 6.14
N SER A 38 16.07 1.22 6.43
CA SER A 38 16.15 2.56 7.00
C SER A 38 16.83 2.55 8.39
N TRP A 39 16.42 1.64 9.28
CA TRP A 39 16.95 1.58 10.65
C TRP A 39 18.42 1.15 10.72
N LEU A 40 18.82 0.14 9.95
CA LEU A 40 20.20 -0.34 9.95
C LEU A 40 21.13 0.63 9.21
N GLY A 41 20.67 1.21 8.11
CA GLY A 41 21.49 2.11 7.31
C GLY A 41 21.63 3.52 7.87
N GLY A 42 20.64 3.96 8.65
CA GLY A 42 20.58 5.30 9.22
C GLY A 42 20.80 6.37 8.15
N SER A 43 21.65 7.35 8.45
CA SER A 43 22.01 8.45 7.55
C SER A 43 23.31 8.25 6.77
N GLY A 44 23.84 7.02 6.74
CA GLY A 44 25.05 6.70 5.99
C GLY A 44 24.86 6.86 4.48
N LYS A 45 25.87 7.36 3.77
CA LYS A 45 25.86 7.48 2.31
C LYS A 45 25.94 6.13 1.58
N TYR A 46 26.77 5.22 2.11
CA TYR A 46 26.99 3.88 1.57
C TYR A 46 26.52 2.87 2.61
N SER A 47 25.22 2.74 2.78
CA SER A 47 24.64 2.00 3.90
C SER A 47 23.40 1.21 3.46
N MET A 48 22.85 0.42 4.39
CA MET A 48 21.60 -0.30 4.19
C MET A 48 20.40 0.61 3.82
N SER A 49 20.45 1.92 4.05
CA SER A 49 19.35 2.83 3.72
C SER A 49 19.46 3.42 2.31
N THR A 50 20.60 3.27 1.63
CA THR A 50 20.82 3.79 0.28
C THR A 50 20.70 2.69 -0.77
N LEU A 51 19.65 2.76 -1.59
CA LEU A 51 19.28 1.69 -2.54
C LEU A 51 20.42 1.31 -3.50
N GLU A 52 21.24 2.29 -3.91
CA GLU A 52 22.35 2.07 -4.84
C GLU A 52 23.55 1.32 -4.22
N TYR A 53 23.62 1.25 -2.89
CA TYR A 53 24.78 0.71 -2.17
C TYR A 53 24.45 -0.37 -1.15
N SER A 54 23.19 -0.49 -0.74
CA SER A 54 22.75 -1.42 0.30
C SER A 54 23.15 -2.85 0.01
N ALA A 55 23.16 -3.26 -1.27
CA ALA A 55 23.57 -4.59 -1.72
C ALA A 55 25.01 -5.00 -1.33
N PHE A 56 25.90 -4.03 -1.02
CA PHE A 56 27.27 -4.31 -0.59
C PHE A 56 27.40 -4.59 0.91
N ASP A 57 26.40 -4.23 1.72
CA ASP A 57 26.39 -4.54 3.14
C ASP A 57 26.14 -6.05 3.33
N PRO A 58 26.99 -6.80 4.05
CA PRO A 58 26.77 -8.24 4.27
C PRO A 58 25.40 -8.56 4.89
N VAL A 59 24.84 -7.64 5.67
CA VAL A 59 23.52 -7.81 6.29
C VAL A 59 22.41 -7.84 5.24
N PHE A 60 22.58 -7.20 4.09
CA PHE A 60 21.61 -7.17 2.99
C PHE A 60 21.15 -8.56 2.58
N MET A 61 22.10 -9.45 2.24
CA MET A 61 21.78 -10.78 1.72
C MET A 61 21.03 -11.65 2.74
N ILE A 62 21.47 -11.61 4.01
CA ILE A 62 20.81 -12.37 5.08
C ILE A 62 19.47 -11.75 5.49
N HIS A 63 19.34 -10.43 5.39
CA HIS A 63 18.09 -9.73 5.64
C HIS A 63 17.03 -10.12 4.60
N HIS A 64 17.36 -10.12 3.31
CA HIS A 64 16.44 -10.57 2.27
C HIS A 64 16.05 -12.05 2.42
N SER A 65 16.94 -12.89 2.93
CA SER A 65 16.59 -14.27 3.30
C SER A 65 15.58 -14.30 4.47
N SER A 66 15.74 -13.43 5.47
CA SER A 66 14.75 -13.34 6.56
C SER A 66 13.35 -12.91 6.10
N LEU A 67 13.27 -12.06 5.07
CA LEU A 67 12.03 -11.61 4.46
C LEU A 67 11.42 -12.72 3.58
N ASP A 68 12.24 -13.40 2.79
CA ASP A 68 11.81 -14.56 1.99
C ASP A 68 11.11 -15.63 2.85
N ARG A 69 11.60 -15.89 4.07
CA ARG A 69 10.89 -16.76 5.01
C ARG A 69 9.48 -16.28 5.36
N ILE A 70 9.26 -14.97 5.51
CA ILE A 70 7.94 -14.38 5.75
C ILE A 70 7.05 -14.56 4.52
N TRP A 71 7.62 -14.43 3.32
CA TRP A 71 6.88 -14.69 2.07
C TRP A 71 6.42 -16.15 1.99
N ILE A 72 7.29 -17.13 2.25
CA ILE A 72 6.91 -18.56 2.27
C ILE A 72 5.84 -18.84 3.33
N LEU A 73 5.97 -18.26 4.52
CA LEU A 73 4.96 -18.38 5.57
C LEU A 73 3.60 -17.86 5.10
N TRP A 74 3.58 -16.70 4.41
CA TRP A 74 2.35 -16.17 3.83
C TRP A 74 1.77 -17.11 2.75
N GLN A 75 2.60 -17.69 1.89
CA GLN A 75 2.15 -18.68 0.89
C GLN A 75 1.48 -19.90 1.56
N GLU A 76 2.05 -20.41 2.66
CA GLU A 76 1.44 -21.51 3.43
C GLU A 76 0.12 -21.11 4.10
N LEU A 77 0.02 -19.88 4.62
CA LEU A 77 -1.24 -19.34 5.14
C LEU A 77 -2.31 -19.22 4.03
N GLN A 78 -1.95 -18.77 2.84
CA GLN A 78 -2.87 -18.67 1.70
C GLN A 78 -3.39 -20.05 1.27
N LYS A 79 -2.53 -21.07 1.25
CA LYS A 79 -2.94 -22.46 0.99
C LYS A 79 -4.00 -22.93 1.99
N ARG A 80 -3.85 -22.60 3.29
CA ARG A 80 -4.86 -22.89 4.33
C ARG A 80 -6.16 -22.12 4.15
N ARG A 81 -6.07 -20.87 3.70
CA ARG A 81 -7.22 -20.03 3.35
C ARG A 81 -7.93 -20.47 2.06
N MET A 82 -7.40 -21.46 1.34
CA MET A 82 -7.85 -21.86 0.01
C MET A 82 -7.83 -20.70 -0.99
N LYS A 83 -6.85 -19.81 -0.86
CA LYS A 83 -6.64 -18.66 -1.73
C LYS A 83 -5.36 -18.83 -2.56
N PRO A 84 -5.31 -18.28 -3.78
CA PRO A 84 -4.08 -18.23 -4.55
C PRO A 84 -3.04 -17.36 -3.81
N TYR A 85 -1.77 -17.70 -4.01
CA TYR A 85 -0.62 -16.98 -3.46
C TYR A 85 0.31 -16.44 -4.55
N TYR A 86 -0.08 -16.60 -5.81
CA TYR A 86 0.65 -16.10 -6.98
C TYR A 86 -0.07 -14.86 -7.53
N ALA A 87 0.68 -14.02 -8.24
CA ALA A 87 0.16 -12.79 -8.81
C ALA A 87 -0.66 -13.07 -10.08
N LEU A 88 -1.91 -13.53 -9.91
CA LEU A 88 -2.80 -13.93 -11.00
C LEU A 88 -3.09 -12.78 -11.97
N ASP A 89 -3.80 -11.76 -11.47
CA ASP A 89 -4.37 -10.71 -12.32
C ASP A 89 -3.75 -9.33 -12.04
N CYS A 90 -3.21 -9.13 -10.84
CA CYS A 90 -2.84 -7.82 -10.32
C CYS A 90 -1.41 -7.35 -10.66
N ALA A 91 -0.46 -8.27 -10.82
CA ALA A 91 0.83 -7.97 -11.43
C ALA A 91 0.74 -8.42 -12.88
N GLY A 92 0.07 -7.61 -13.70
CA GLY A 92 -0.40 -8.02 -15.02
C GLY A 92 0.64 -8.79 -15.85
N ASP A 93 0.15 -9.58 -16.80
CA ASP A 93 0.91 -10.49 -17.67
C ASP A 93 2.31 -10.02 -18.08
N ARG A 94 2.48 -8.72 -18.33
CA ARG A 94 3.76 -8.13 -18.73
C ARG A 94 4.85 -8.22 -17.66
N LEU A 95 4.53 -8.03 -16.38
CA LEU A 95 5.53 -8.04 -15.30
C LEU A 95 5.93 -9.49 -14.96
N MET A 96 4.96 -10.39 -14.82
CA MET A 96 5.21 -11.76 -14.40
C MET A 96 5.75 -12.68 -15.52
N LYS A 97 5.57 -12.30 -16.79
CA LYS A 97 6.10 -13.05 -17.96
C LYS A 97 7.43 -12.52 -18.50
N ALA A 98 7.97 -11.44 -17.93
CA ALA A 98 9.30 -10.94 -18.25
C ALA A 98 10.32 -11.53 -17.25
N PRO A 99 11.51 -11.97 -17.69
CA PRO A 99 12.53 -12.45 -16.78
C PRO A 99 13.07 -11.31 -15.91
N LEU A 100 13.46 -11.63 -14.68
CA LEU A 100 14.11 -10.72 -13.74
C LEU A 100 15.49 -10.34 -14.27
N HIS A 101 15.72 -9.04 -14.44
CA HIS A 101 17.01 -8.52 -14.89
C HIS A 101 17.91 -8.21 -13.68
N PRO A 102 19.23 -8.40 -13.78
CA PRO A 102 19.99 -8.93 -14.92
C PRO A 102 20.20 -10.46 -14.86
N PHE A 103 19.40 -11.22 -14.09
CA PHE A 103 19.62 -12.66 -13.91
C PHE A 103 19.61 -13.45 -15.22
N ASN A 104 18.82 -13.01 -16.20
CA ASN A 104 18.76 -13.58 -17.55
C ASN A 104 19.94 -13.22 -18.46
N TYR A 105 20.75 -12.23 -18.10
CA TYR A 105 21.84 -11.75 -18.95
C TYR A 105 23.06 -12.66 -18.83
N GLU A 106 23.35 -13.39 -19.90
CA GLU A 106 24.46 -14.37 -19.97
C GLU A 106 25.84 -13.76 -19.68
N ASN A 107 26.03 -12.47 -20.01
CA ASN A 107 27.28 -11.76 -19.77
C ASN A 107 27.45 -11.24 -18.33
N VAL A 108 26.42 -11.31 -17.49
CA VAL A 108 26.44 -10.83 -16.11
C VAL A 108 26.30 -11.99 -15.12
N ASN A 109 25.43 -12.95 -15.43
CA ASN A 109 25.15 -14.11 -14.59
C ASN A 109 25.65 -15.39 -15.27
N GLU A 110 26.82 -15.86 -14.84
CA GLU A 110 27.43 -17.09 -15.34
C GLU A 110 26.68 -18.35 -14.88
N ASP A 111 25.94 -18.27 -13.77
CA ASP A 111 25.17 -19.40 -13.24
C ASP A 111 23.94 -19.69 -14.13
N GLU A 112 23.98 -20.84 -14.80
CA GLU A 112 22.90 -21.33 -15.64
C GLU A 112 21.61 -21.54 -14.86
N PHE A 113 21.69 -22.00 -13.61
CA PHE A 113 20.53 -22.30 -12.80
C PHE A 113 19.68 -21.05 -12.55
N THR A 114 20.28 -19.97 -12.04
CA THR A 114 19.58 -18.70 -11.82
C THR A 114 19.19 -18.00 -13.12
N ARG A 115 19.96 -18.17 -14.20
CA ARG A 115 19.64 -17.61 -15.52
C ARG A 115 18.38 -18.22 -16.13
N THR A 116 18.27 -19.55 -16.13
CA THR A 116 17.10 -20.28 -16.65
C THR A 116 15.86 -20.07 -15.77
N ASN A 117 16.03 -19.96 -14.45
CA ASN A 117 14.93 -19.78 -13.49
C ASN A 117 14.63 -18.30 -13.19
N SER A 118 15.06 -17.37 -14.04
CA SER A 118 14.89 -15.91 -13.84
C SER A 118 13.45 -15.41 -14.00
N TYR A 119 12.50 -16.25 -14.41
CA TYR A 119 11.10 -15.82 -14.59
C TYR A 119 10.35 -15.75 -13.25
N PRO A 120 9.64 -14.64 -12.94
CA PRO A 120 8.94 -14.45 -11.67
C PRO A 120 8.00 -15.60 -11.30
N ASN A 121 7.21 -16.11 -12.26
CA ASN A 121 6.28 -17.21 -12.03
C ASN A 121 6.94 -18.52 -11.56
N ILE A 122 8.24 -18.71 -11.84
CA ILE A 122 9.03 -19.84 -11.35
C ILE A 122 9.53 -19.58 -9.92
N VAL A 123 9.88 -18.32 -9.61
CA VAL A 123 10.47 -17.90 -8.33
C VAL A 123 9.51 -18.06 -7.15
N PHE A 124 8.20 -18.07 -7.39
CA PHE A 124 7.21 -18.35 -6.33
C PHE A 124 7.38 -19.71 -5.65
N ASP A 125 8.02 -20.68 -6.31
CA ASP A 125 8.27 -22.02 -5.76
C ASP A 125 9.72 -22.17 -5.29
N HIS A 126 9.97 -21.85 -4.02
CA HIS A 126 11.30 -21.89 -3.42
C HIS A 126 11.95 -23.27 -3.45
N TYR A 127 11.17 -24.37 -3.44
CA TYR A 127 11.70 -25.74 -3.49
C TYR A 127 12.51 -25.99 -4.77
N ARG A 128 12.22 -25.28 -5.87
CA ARG A 128 13.01 -25.36 -7.11
C ARG A 128 14.45 -24.90 -6.93
N PHE A 129 14.70 -24.01 -5.97
CA PHE A 129 16.01 -23.43 -5.67
C PHE A 129 16.79 -24.24 -4.62
N ASN A 130 16.31 -25.45 -4.28
CA ASN A 130 17.00 -26.42 -3.42
C ASN A 130 17.38 -25.88 -2.03
N TYR A 131 16.53 -25.03 -1.45
CA TYR A 131 16.69 -24.58 -0.08
C TYR A 131 15.37 -24.73 0.69
N GLU A 132 15.51 -24.82 2.01
CA GLU A 132 14.41 -24.85 2.96
C GLU A 132 14.82 -24.11 4.23
N TYR A 133 13.84 -23.58 4.97
CA TYR A 133 14.08 -23.00 6.28
C TYR A 133 13.94 -24.06 7.37
N ASP A 134 14.71 -23.92 8.44
CA ASP A 134 14.67 -24.77 9.62
C ASP A 134 13.28 -24.77 10.29
N ASN A 135 12.60 -23.62 10.28
CA ASN A 135 11.20 -23.48 10.66
C ASN A 135 10.59 -22.20 10.09
N LEU A 136 9.25 -22.15 10.04
CA LEU A 136 8.48 -20.97 9.62
C LEU A 136 7.91 -20.17 10.81
N ARG A 137 8.49 -20.30 12.01
CA ARG A 137 7.97 -19.62 13.19
C ARG A 137 8.37 -18.15 13.21
N ILE A 138 7.42 -17.31 13.60
CA ILE A 138 7.66 -15.88 13.86
C ILE A 138 7.45 -15.64 15.36
N ARG A 139 8.42 -15.04 16.04
CA ARG A 139 8.36 -14.79 17.49
C ARG A 139 8.04 -16.07 18.32
N GLY A 140 8.48 -17.23 17.83
CA GLY A 140 8.24 -18.53 18.47
C GLY A 140 6.86 -19.14 18.20
N GLN A 141 5.96 -18.43 17.52
CA GLN A 141 4.62 -18.90 17.15
C GLN A 141 4.67 -19.69 15.84
N ASP A 142 3.92 -20.79 15.77
CA ASP A 142 3.71 -21.51 14.53
C ASP A 142 2.55 -20.94 13.69
N ILE A 143 2.24 -21.60 12.58
CA ILE A 143 1.21 -21.14 11.64
C ILE A 143 -0.16 -21.11 12.32
N GLN A 144 -0.49 -22.10 13.15
CA GLN A 144 -1.76 -22.19 13.86
C GLN A 144 -1.90 -21.06 14.89
N ASP A 145 -0.85 -20.81 15.66
CA ASP A 145 -0.81 -19.71 16.62
C ASP A 145 -1.00 -18.35 15.92
N LEU A 146 -0.32 -18.15 14.79
CA LEU A 146 -0.43 -16.92 14.00
C LEU A 146 -1.83 -16.74 13.43
N GLU A 147 -2.49 -17.80 12.95
CA GLU A 147 -3.87 -17.73 12.47
C GLU A 147 -4.84 -17.23 13.57
N VAL A 148 -4.64 -17.65 14.82
CA VAL A 148 -5.43 -17.15 15.96
C VAL A 148 -5.22 -15.64 16.14
N VAL A 149 -3.96 -15.19 16.16
CA VAL A 149 -3.63 -13.76 16.31
C VAL A 149 -4.20 -12.92 15.16
N LEU A 150 -4.10 -13.40 13.92
CA LEU A 150 -4.66 -12.72 12.75
C LEU A 150 -6.19 -12.63 12.81
N ASN A 151 -6.85 -13.68 13.30
CA ASN A 151 -8.29 -13.65 13.54
C ASN A 151 -8.68 -12.65 14.64
N GLU A 152 -7.87 -12.51 15.70
CA GLU A 152 -8.09 -11.49 16.73
C GLU A 152 -7.98 -10.06 16.17
N LEU A 153 -7.05 -9.80 15.25
CA LEU A 153 -6.95 -8.52 14.54
C LEU A 153 -8.19 -8.25 13.67
N ARG A 154 -8.75 -9.27 13.03
CA ARG A 154 -10.00 -9.18 12.25
C ARG A 154 -11.27 -9.09 13.09
N ASN A 155 -11.17 -9.32 14.40
CA ASN A 155 -12.28 -9.16 15.34
C ASN A 155 -12.40 -7.73 15.93
N LYS A 156 -11.53 -6.80 15.50
CA LYS A 156 -11.54 -5.41 15.94
C LYS A 156 -11.71 -4.48 14.75
N ASP A 157 -12.52 -3.44 14.93
CA ASP A 157 -12.63 -2.34 13.98
C ASP A 157 -11.29 -1.60 13.95
N ARG A 158 -10.74 -1.41 12.74
CA ARG A 158 -9.50 -0.66 12.54
C ARG A 158 -9.66 0.34 11.40
N ILE A 159 -8.95 1.45 11.55
CA ILE A 159 -8.93 2.55 10.58
C ILE A 159 -7.50 2.67 10.09
N PHE A 160 -7.34 2.69 8.77
CA PHE A 160 -6.05 2.83 8.11
C PHE A 160 -6.01 4.10 7.27
N ALA A 161 -4.82 4.68 7.14
CA ALA A 161 -4.49 5.62 6.08
C ALA A 161 -3.98 4.83 4.87
N GLY A 162 -4.68 4.91 3.74
CA GLY A 162 -4.36 4.25 2.48
C GLY A 162 -3.53 5.14 1.57
N PHE A 163 -2.24 4.84 1.39
CA PHE A 163 -1.32 5.61 0.55
C PHE A 163 -1.13 4.94 -0.81
N VAL A 164 -1.25 5.71 -1.88
CA VAL A 164 -0.82 5.31 -3.23
C VAL A 164 0.55 5.95 -3.48
N LEU A 165 1.62 5.18 -3.28
CA LEU A 165 2.99 5.70 -3.34
C LEU A 165 3.58 5.58 -4.75
N SER A 166 4.54 6.46 -5.04
CA SER A 166 5.34 6.40 -6.26
C SER A 166 6.78 6.79 -5.98
N GLY A 167 7.69 6.41 -6.89
CA GLY A 167 9.13 6.55 -6.72
C GLY A 167 9.57 7.99 -6.44
N LEU A 168 10.27 8.16 -5.32
CA LEU A 168 10.76 9.46 -4.84
C LEU A 168 12.16 9.81 -5.37
N ARG A 169 12.84 8.89 -6.07
CA ARG A 169 14.25 9.01 -6.51
C ARG A 169 15.26 9.13 -5.39
N ILE A 170 14.83 8.89 -4.15
CA ILE A 170 15.67 8.92 -2.95
C ILE A 170 15.01 8.11 -1.86
N SER A 171 15.81 7.37 -1.08
CA SER A 171 15.33 6.74 0.14
C SER A 171 14.92 7.79 1.16
N ALA A 172 13.70 7.69 1.68
CA ALA A 172 13.14 8.63 2.62
C ALA A 172 12.26 7.92 3.67
N THR A 173 12.19 8.52 4.85
CA THR A 173 11.23 8.16 5.89
C THR A 173 10.08 9.17 5.85
N VAL A 174 8.86 8.65 5.82
CA VAL A 174 7.62 9.43 5.88
C VAL A 174 7.04 9.31 7.27
N LYS A 175 6.94 10.43 7.98
CA LYS A 175 6.24 10.53 9.26
C LYS A 175 4.85 11.09 9.04
N VAL A 176 3.85 10.39 9.54
CA VAL A 176 2.44 10.72 9.36
C VAL A 176 1.88 11.25 10.66
N TYR A 177 1.26 12.43 10.59
CA TYR A 177 0.54 13.07 11.67
C TYR A 177 -0.90 13.29 11.26
N ILE A 178 -1.81 13.19 12.23
CA ILE A 178 -3.23 13.45 12.05
C ILE A 178 -3.63 14.63 12.92
N HIS A 179 -4.48 15.51 12.39
CA HIS A 179 -5.13 16.56 13.16
C HIS A 179 -6.60 16.72 12.73
N SER A 180 -7.37 17.40 13.58
CA SER A 180 -8.75 17.77 13.24
C SER A 180 -8.77 19.02 12.37
N SER A 181 -9.70 19.07 11.40
CA SER A 181 -10.08 20.26 10.64
C SER A 181 -10.21 21.53 11.50
N ASN A 182 -10.73 21.39 12.72
CA ASN A 182 -11.03 22.48 13.65
C ASN A 182 -9.87 22.86 14.59
N ALA A 183 -8.79 22.07 14.62
CA ALA A 183 -7.69 22.26 15.56
C ALA A 183 -6.34 21.78 14.99
N THR A 184 -5.71 22.63 14.18
CA THR A 184 -4.36 22.39 13.62
C THR A 184 -3.25 22.38 14.67
N ASN A 185 -3.48 22.97 15.85
CA ASN A 185 -2.48 23.05 16.93
C ASN A 185 -2.35 21.77 17.75
N ARG A 186 -3.21 20.77 17.52
CA ARG A 186 -3.18 19.48 18.23
C ARG A 186 -3.06 18.37 17.21
N GLU A 187 -1.83 18.11 16.79
CA GLU A 187 -1.48 17.01 15.91
C GLU A 187 -1.06 15.80 16.72
N GLU A 188 -1.47 14.62 16.30
CA GLU A 188 -1.01 13.36 16.88
C GLU A 188 -0.22 12.55 15.85
N TYR A 189 0.91 12.00 16.31
CA TYR A 189 1.72 11.10 15.51
C TYR A 189 0.97 9.79 15.28
N ALA A 190 0.70 9.49 14.01
CA ALA A 190 -0.06 8.32 13.59
C ALA A 190 0.84 7.14 13.24
N GLY A 191 2.04 7.40 12.74
CA GLY A 191 3.02 6.37 12.42
C GLY A 191 4.09 6.88 11.47
N GLU A 192 4.95 5.98 11.03
CA GLU A 192 5.94 6.24 9.99
C GLU A 192 6.17 5.01 9.15
N PHE A 193 6.68 5.21 7.94
CA PHE A 193 7.14 4.14 7.06
C PHE A 193 8.33 4.65 6.23
N ALA A 194 9.11 3.72 5.69
CA ALA A 194 10.24 4.03 4.83
C ALA A 194 9.92 3.68 3.38
N VAL A 195 10.31 4.57 2.46
CA VAL A 195 10.26 4.35 1.02
C VAL A 195 11.70 4.33 0.54
N LEU A 196 12.14 3.22 -0.06
CA LEU A 196 13.47 3.13 -0.64
C LEU A 196 13.48 3.75 -2.03
N GLY A 197 14.61 4.34 -2.39
CA GLY A 197 14.80 4.91 -3.72
C GLY A 197 16.22 5.35 -3.99
N GLY A 198 16.52 5.57 -5.27
CA GLY A 198 17.82 6.04 -5.74
C GLY A 198 17.68 6.98 -6.93
N GLU A 199 18.70 7.77 -7.20
CA GLU A 199 18.67 8.80 -8.24
C GLU A 199 18.37 8.18 -9.61
N LYS A 200 18.96 7.00 -9.86
CA LYS A 200 18.88 6.26 -11.13
C LYS A 200 17.87 5.12 -11.12
N GLU A 201 16.98 5.06 -10.13
CA GLU A 201 15.98 3.99 -10.06
C GLU A 201 15.09 3.96 -11.31
N MET A 202 14.52 2.80 -11.64
CA MET A 202 13.45 2.77 -12.64
C MET A 202 12.18 3.42 -12.06
N PRO A 203 11.38 4.14 -12.88
CA PRO A 203 10.10 4.65 -12.42
C PRO A 203 9.21 3.51 -11.92
N TRP A 204 8.59 3.70 -10.77
CA TRP A 204 7.62 2.78 -10.19
C TRP A 204 6.50 3.57 -9.49
N ALA A 205 5.34 2.93 -9.37
CA ALA A 205 4.22 3.39 -8.58
C ALA A 205 3.43 2.17 -8.11
N TYR A 206 3.01 2.14 -6.85
CA TYR A 206 2.13 1.08 -6.40
C TYR A 206 0.74 1.28 -7.02
N GLU A 207 0.19 0.19 -7.55
CA GLU A 207 -1.20 0.15 -7.96
C GLU A 207 -2.13 -0.09 -6.75
N ARG A 208 -1.64 -0.86 -5.77
CA ARG A 208 -2.30 -1.10 -4.49
C ARG A 208 -1.91 -0.08 -3.44
N MET A 209 -2.76 0.04 -2.42
CA MET A 209 -2.55 1.00 -1.36
C MET A 209 -1.71 0.40 -0.22
N LEU A 210 -0.73 1.15 0.27
CA LEU A 210 -0.15 0.92 1.58
C LEU A 210 -1.18 1.29 2.64
N LYS A 211 -1.57 0.33 3.49
CA LYS A 211 -2.49 0.56 4.61
C LYS A 211 -1.64 0.80 5.87
N LEU A 212 -1.58 2.03 6.36
CA LEU A 212 -0.95 2.34 7.66
C LEU A 212 -2.02 2.38 8.74
N ASP A 213 -1.89 1.59 9.81
CA ASP A 213 -2.86 1.60 10.90
C ASP A 213 -2.79 2.91 11.69
N ILE A 214 -3.90 3.64 11.73
CA ILE A 214 -4.04 4.93 12.41
C ILE A 214 -5.08 4.89 13.54
N THR A 215 -5.59 3.70 13.87
CA THR A 215 -6.71 3.48 14.79
C THR A 215 -6.48 4.17 16.14
N ASP A 216 -5.32 3.97 16.75
CA ASP A 216 -4.97 4.56 18.05
C ASP A 216 -4.90 6.10 18.00
N ALA A 217 -4.41 6.67 16.89
CA ALA A 217 -4.29 8.11 16.72
C ALA A 217 -5.66 8.77 16.53
N VAL A 218 -6.52 8.18 15.71
CA VAL A 218 -7.91 8.63 15.50
C VAL A 218 -8.71 8.54 16.81
N ASN A 219 -8.59 7.42 17.54
CA ASN A 219 -9.27 7.23 18.82
C ASN A 219 -8.84 8.25 19.89
N LYS A 220 -7.57 8.64 19.94
CA LYS A 220 -7.06 9.67 20.87
C LYS A 220 -7.59 11.07 20.55
N LEU A 221 -7.77 11.36 19.25
CA LEU A 221 -8.26 12.65 18.78
C LEU A 221 -9.79 12.77 18.86
N HIS A 222 -10.51 11.65 18.92
CA HIS A 222 -11.99 11.61 18.87
C HIS A 222 -12.57 12.34 17.66
N VAL A 223 -11.91 12.20 16.50
CA VAL A 223 -12.30 12.83 15.23
C VAL A 223 -13.10 11.88 14.37
N LYS A 224 -14.01 12.45 13.56
CA LYS A 224 -14.73 11.73 12.52
C LYS A 224 -13.96 11.79 11.20
N ASP A 225 -14.27 10.88 10.28
CA ASP A 225 -13.61 10.78 8.98
C ASP A 225 -13.59 12.09 8.18
N GLU A 226 -14.72 12.81 8.14
CA GLU A 226 -14.86 14.11 7.46
C GLU A 226 -13.90 15.19 8.00
N ASP A 227 -13.48 15.07 9.26
CA ASP A 227 -12.63 16.02 9.97
C ASP A 227 -11.15 15.61 10.00
N ILE A 228 -10.81 14.39 9.61
CA ILE A 228 -9.44 13.89 9.60
C ILE A 228 -8.64 14.66 8.54
N ARG A 229 -7.49 15.20 8.94
CA ARG A 229 -6.51 15.82 8.05
C ARG A 229 -5.14 15.24 8.31
N PHE A 230 -4.40 15.01 7.23
CA PHE A 230 -3.08 14.41 7.26
C PHE A 230 -1.99 15.45 7.04
N ARG A 231 -0.95 15.40 7.87
CA ARG A 231 0.32 16.06 7.62
C ARG A 231 1.40 14.99 7.49
N MET A 232 2.20 15.09 6.44
CA MET A 232 3.28 14.16 6.16
C MET A 232 4.60 14.92 6.13
N ASP A 233 5.57 14.46 6.90
CA ASP A 233 6.95 14.92 6.82
C ASP A 233 7.78 13.87 6.09
N VAL A 234 8.35 14.24 4.95
CA VAL A 234 9.22 13.37 4.16
C VAL A 234 10.66 13.81 4.37
N THR A 235 11.46 12.96 5.01
CA THR A 235 12.88 13.22 5.28
C THR A 235 13.73 12.17 4.58
N ALA A 236 14.63 12.60 3.71
CA ALA A 236 15.58 11.74 3.05
C ALA A 236 16.53 11.08 4.06
N TYR A 237 17.16 9.97 3.66
CA TYR A 237 18.09 9.24 4.52
C TYR A 237 19.21 10.15 5.09
N ASN A 238 19.66 11.14 4.32
CA ASN A 238 20.72 12.08 4.72
C ASN A 238 20.23 13.22 5.66
N GLY A 239 18.93 13.25 5.99
CA GLY A 239 18.30 14.28 6.83
C GLY A 239 17.69 15.45 6.07
N ASP A 240 17.84 15.52 4.75
CA ASP A 240 17.28 16.60 3.95
C ASP A 240 15.75 16.46 3.83
N VAL A 241 15.05 17.59 3.81
CA VAL A 241 13.60 17.62 3.59
C VAL A 241 13.32 17.40 2.11
N VAL A 242 12.51 16.39 1.80
CA VAL A 242 12.10 16.10 0.42
C VAL A 242 10.89 16.96 0.09
N THR A 243 10.97 17.72 -1.01
CA THR A 243 9.90 18.64 -1.45
C THR A 243 8.85 17.98 -2.32
N THR A 244 9.08 16.73 -2.76
CA THR A 244 8.11 15.94 -3.53
C THR A 244 6.84 15.75 -2.72
N LYS A 245 5.73 16.31 -3.24
CA LYS A 245 4.42 16.21 -2.59
C LYS A 245 3.87 14.80 -2.79
N LEU A 246 3.63 14.09 -1.69
CA LEU A 246 2.85 12.85 -1.68
C LEU A 246 1.36 13.18 -1.87
N SER A 247 0.65 12.32 -2.60
CA SER A 247 -0.81 12.37 -2.67
C SER A 247 -1.42 12.23 -1.29
N GLN A 248 -2.57 12.86 -1.06
CA GLN A 248 -3.28 12.70 0.20
C GLN A 248 -3.74 11.24 0.33
N PRO A 249 -3.62 10.64 1.53
CA PRO A 249 -4.08 9.27 1.73
C PRO A 249 -5.61 9.19 1.78
N PHE A 250 -6.12 8.03 1.41
CA PHE A 250 -7.50 7.66 1.66
C PHE A 250 -7.69 7.23 3.11
N ILE A 251 -8.92 7.24 3.59
CA ILE A 251 -9.29 6.57 4.83
C ILE A 251 -9.80 5.18 4.45
N VAL A 252 -9.33 4.13 5.14
CA VAL A 252 -9.75 2.76 4.88
C VAL A 252 -10.23 2.16 6.19
N HIS A 253 -11.52 1.89 6.27
CA HIS A 253 -12.09 1.16 7.39
C HIS A 253 -12.01 -0.34 7.13
N ARG A 254 -11.55 -1.07 8.13
CA ARG A 254 -11.58 -2.54 8.17
C ARG A 254 -12.47 -2.93 9.35
N PRO A 255 -13.78 -3.12 9.11
CA PRO A 255 -14.70 -3.44 10.19
C PRO A 255 -14.44 -4.85 10.74
N ALA A 256 -14.80 -5.05 11.99
CA ALA A 256 -14.72 -6.34 12.66
C ALA A 256 -15.64 -7.35 11.98
N HIS A 257 -15.19 -8.62 11.94
CA HIS A 257 -15.98 -9.77 11.49
C HIS A 257 -16.44 -9.73 10.03
N VAL A 258 -15.92 -8.80 9.22
CA VAL A 258 -16.18 -8.75 7.77
C VAL A 258 -14.88 -8.90 6.99
N SER A 259 -15.00 -9.48 5.80
CA SER A 259 -13.86 -9.76 4.92
C SER A 259 -13.49 -8.60 3.97
N HIS A 260 -14.31 -7.56 3.93
CA HIS A 260 -14.13 -6.42 3.01
C HIS A 260 -13.68 -5.18 3.76
N ASP A 261 -12.86 -4.39 3.08
CA ASP A 261 -12.50 -3.05 3.51
C ASP A 261 -13.52 -2.04 2.92
N ILE A 262 -13.68 -0.89 3.58
CA ILE A 262 -14.48 0.25 3.11
C ILE A 262 -13.50 1.40 2.84
N LEU A 263 -13.33 1.75 1.57
CA LEU A 263 -12.51 2.87 1.12
C LEU A 263 -13.33 4.16 1.21
N VAL A 264 -13.00 5.00 2.18
CA VAL A 264 -13.58 6.33 2.37
C VAL A 264 -12.70 7.36 1.66
N ILE A 265 -13.27 7.97 0.63
CA ILE A 265 -12.60 8.88 -0.29
C ILE A 265 -13.00 10.32 0.09
N PRO A 266 -12.11 11.09 0.74
CA PRO A 266 -12.36 12.49 1.03
C PRO A 266 -12.43 13.32 -0.27
N VAL A 267 -13.47 14.14 -0.41
CA VAL A 267 -13.67 15.02 -1.58
C VAL A 267 -13.89 16.47 -1.13
N GLY A 268 -13.12 17.40 -1.68
CA GLY A 268 -13.15 18.82 -1.31
C GLY A 268 -12.20 19.66 -2.15
N ALA A 269 -12.44 20.97 -2.24
CA ALA A 269 -11.64 21.86 -3.07
C ALA A 269 -10.17 21.90 -2.61
N GLY A 270 -9.24 21.69 -3.54
CA GLY A 270 -7.81 21.64 -3.24
C GLY A 270 -7.36 20.34 -2.55
N HIS A 271 -8.25 19.37 -2.35
CA HIS A 271 -7.88 18.02 -1.95
C HIS A 271 -7.40 17.22 -3.15
N ASP A 272 -6.12 16.86 -3.13
CA ASP A 272 -5.45 16.24 -4.26
C ASP A 272 -5.54 14.71 -4.18
N LEU A 273 -6.43 14.13 -4.98
CA LEU A 273 -6.62 12.69 -5.08
C LEU A 273 -5.55 12.05 -5.99
N PRO A 274 -5.08 10.84 -5.67
CA PRO A 274 -4.22 10.11 -6.60
C PRO A 274 -5.00 9.77 -7.88
N PRO A 275 -4.32 9.63 -9.04
CA PRO A 275 -4.99 9.46 -10.33
C PRO A 275 -5.68 8.10 -10.49
N LYS A 276 -5.16 7.06 -9.83
CA LYS A 276 -5.67 5.68 -9.88
C LYS A 276 -5.49 5.03 -8.51
N VAL A 277 -6.45 4.23 -8.10
CA VAL A 277 -6.33 3.28 -6.99
C VAL A 277 -6.88 1.93 -7.43
N VAL A 278 -6.17 0.86 -7.08
CA VAL A 278 -6.63 -0.50 -7.37
C VAL A 278 -7.05 -1.18 -6.08
N VAL A 279 -8.30 -1.65 -6.03
CA VAL A 279 -8.90 -2.31 -4.85
C VAL A 279 -9.30 -3.74 -5.15
N LYS A 280 -9.37 -4.58 -4.12
CA LYS A 280 -9.79 -5.96 -4.27
C LYS A 280 -11.30 -6.07 -4.50
N SER A 281 -11.74 -7.10 -5.23
CA SER A 281 -13.16 -7.38 -5.40
C SER A 281 -13.88 -7.50 -4.04
N GLY A 282 -15.08 -6.92 -3.96
CA GLY A 282 -15.86 -6.86 -2.72
C GLY A 282 -15.49 -5.70 -1.78
N THR A 283 -14.44 -4.93 -2.07
CA THR A 283 -14.20 -3.64 -1.43
C THR A 283 -15.40 -2.73 -1.65
N LYS A 284 -15.76 -1.96 -0.62
CA LYS A 284 -16.79 -0.94 -0.71
C LYS A 284 -16.15 0.43 -0.80
N ILE A 285 -16.83 1.37 -1.45
CA ILE A 285 -16.37 2.76 -1.57
C ILE A 285 -17.40 3.73 -1.01
N GLU A 286 -16.93 4.83 -0.45
CA GLU A 286 -17.74 5.93 0.05
C GLU A 286 -17.04 7.25 -0.33
N PHE A 287 -17.80 8.25 -0.73
CA PHE A 287 -17.28 9.60 -0.96
C PHE A 287 -17.75 10.53 0.16
N THR A 288 -16.80 11.09 0.91
CA THR A 288 -17.08 11.93 2.08
C THR A 288 -16.67 13.37 1.79
N PRO A 289 -17.61 14.32 1.75
CA PRO A 289 -17.29 15.73 1.53
C PRO A 289 -16.56 16.29 2.75
N ILE A 290 -15.38 16.86 2.53
CA ILE A 290 -14.55 17.44 3.61
C ILE A 290 -14.72 18.96 3.74
N ASP A 291 -15.44 19.57 2.80
CA ASP A 291 -15.82 20.98 2.80
C ASP A 291 -17.15 21.18 2.04
N SER A 292 -17.66 22.42 2.04
CA SER A 292 -18.91 22.76 1.37
C SER A 292 -18.80 22.99 -0.14
N SER A 293 -17.62 22.80 -0.74
CA SER A 293 -17.42 22.98 -2.19
C SER A 293 -17.97 21.82 -3.01
N VAL A 294 -18.05 20.62 -2.40
CA VAL A 294 -18.63 19.42 -3.00
C VAL A 294 -19.98 19.16 -2.35
N ASP A 295 -21.04 19.65 -2.97
CA ASP A 295 -22.43 19.48 -2.53
C ASP A 295 -23.24 18.54 -3.44
N ARG A 296 -22.63 18.07 -4.54
CA ARG A 296 -23.23 17.18 -5.53
C ARG A 296 -22.62 15.78 -5.47
N PRO A 297 -23.39 14.75 -5.84
CA PRO A 297 -22.87 13.40 -6.04
C PRO A 297 -21.69 13.36 -7.00
N MET A 298 -20.78 12.41 -6.77
CA MET A 298 -19.69 12.10 -7.69
C MET A 298 -20.26 11.33 -8.90
N VAL A 299 -19.73 11.56 -10.09
CA VAL A 299 -20.29 11.06 -11.35
C VAL A 299 -19.33 10.09 -12.02
N GLU A 300 -19.84 8.94 -12.47
CA GLU A 300 -19.09 7.99 -13.29
C GLU A 300 -19.16 8.39 -14.77
N LEU A 301 -18.01 8.53 -15.43
CA LEU A 301 -17.86 9.09 -16.78
C LEU A 301 -17.69 8.04 -17.89
N GLY A 302 -17.74 6.75 -17.55
CA GLY A 302 -17.73 5.58 -18.44
C GLY A 302 -16.44 5.34 -19.22
N SER A 303 -15.50 6.29 -19.27
CA SER A 303 -14.23 6.13 -19.97
C SER A 303 -13.12 7.02 -19.41
N PHE A 304 -11.89 6.52 -19.53
CA PHE A 304 -10.69 7.28 -19.19
C PHE A 304 -10.59 8.61 -19.95
N THR A 305 -10.94 8.62 -21.24
CA THR A 305 -10.87 9.83 -22.07
C THR A 305 -11.82 10.92 -21.57
N ALA A 306 -13.02 10.54 -21.12
CA ALA A 306 -13.98 11.49 -20.54
C ALA A 306 -13.46 12.04 -19.20
N LEU A 307 -12.89 11.18 -18.34
CA LEU A 307 -12.26 11.58 -17.08
C LEU A 307 -11.08 12.53 -17.27
N ALA A 308 -10.19 12.20 -18.21
CA ALA A 308 -9.01 12.99 -18.51
C ALA A 308 -9.36 14.39 -19.02
N LYS A 309 -10.47 14.51 -19.76
CA LYS A 309 -10.99 15.77 -20.33
C LYS A 309 -12.08 16.44 -19.48
N CYS A 310 -12.42 15.89 -18.32
CA CYS A 310 -13.48 16.40 -17.44
C CYS A 310 -14.82 16.64 -18.16
N ILE A 311 -15.23 15.69 -19.00
CA ILE A 311 -16.51 15.76 -19.74
C ILE A 311 -17.64 15.34 -18.79
N VAL A 312 -17.98 16.22 -17.85
CA VAL A 312 -19.04 15.98 -16.86
C VAL A 312 -20.40 16.31 -17.49
N PRO A 313 -21.36 15.36 -17.52
CA PRO A 313 -22.70 15.62 -18.07
C PRO A 313 -23.45 16.67 -17.23
N PRO A 314 -24.32 17.49 -17.86
CA PRO A 314 -25.08 18.53 -17.16
C PRO A 314 -26.18 17.98 -16.23
N PHE A 315 -26.44 16.67 -16.26
CA PHE A 315 -27.39 15.98 -15.39
C PHE A 315 -26.71 14.80 -14.69
N THR A 316 -27.19 14.46 -13.50
CA THR A 316 -26.67 13.35 -12.70
C THR A 316 -27.02 12.01 -13.37
N TYR A 317 -26.01 11.32 -13.88
CA TYR A 317 -26.13 10.01 -14.52
C TYR A 317 -25.09 9.07 -13.87
N ASN A 318 -25.50 7.88 -13.42
CA ASN A 318 -24.64 6.91 -12.73
C ASN A 318 -23.76 7.55 -11.63
N ALA A 319 -24.42 8.08 -10.60
CA ALA A 319 -23.76 8.86 -9.56
C ALA A 319 -23.62 8.11 -8.23
N PHE A 320 -22.56 8.44 -7.53
CA PHE A 320 -22.28 8.05 -6.15
C PHE A 320 -22.69 9.20 -5.23
N GLU A 321 -23.76 8.98 -4.47
CA GLU A 321 -24.23 9.91 -3.45
C GLU A 321 -23.17 10.06 -2.36
N LEU A 322 -23.03 11.28 -1.85
CA LEU A 322 -22.11 11.60 -0.77
C LEU A 322 -22.54 10.91 0.53
N ASN A 323 -21.57 10.51 1.36
CA ASN A 323 -21.77 9.83 2.64
C ASN A 323 -22.61 8.54 2.55
N LYS A 324 -22.53 7.85 1.41
CA LYS A 324 -23.20 6.58 1.19
C LYS A 324 -22.19 5.54 0.72
N VAL A 325 -22.27 4.37 1.34
CA VAL A 325 -21.41 3.23 1.01
C VAL A 325 -21.97 2.49 -0.20
N TYR A 326 -21.12 2.26 -1.19
CA TYR A 326 -21.41 1.51 -2.40
C TYR A 326 -20.55 0.26 -2.49
N SER A 327 -21.12 -0.82 -3.00
CA SER A 327 -20.33 -1.99 -3.42
C SER A 327 -19.95 -1.80 -4.88
N VAL A 328 -18.68 -2.06 -5.19
CA VAL A 328 -18.17 -2.01 -6.57
C VAL A 328 -17.92 -3.42 -7.07
N GLU A 329 -18.32 -3.66 -8.31
CA GLU A 329 -18.05 -4.92 -9.02
C GLU A 329 -16.71 -4.83 -9.72
N HIS A 330 -16.25 -5.93 -10.32
CA HIS A 330 -14.99 -5.94 -11.07
C HIS A 330 -15.06 -5.00 -12.29
N GLY A 331 -13.99 -4.23 -12.51
CA GLY A 331 -13.87 -3.33 -13.65
C GLY A 331 -13.23 -1.98 -13.33
N ASP A 332 -13.20 -1.11 -14.33
CA ASP A 332 -12.73 0.27 -14.21
C ASP A 332 -13.90 1.22 -13.95
N TYR A 333 -13.76 2.07 -12.94
CA TYR A 333 -14.68 3.15 -12.63
C TYR A 333 -13.98 4.49 -12.78
N TYR A 334 -14.48 5.33 -13.69
CA TYR A 334 -13.89 6.62 -13.99
C TYR A 334 -14.70 7.74 -13.33
N ILE A 335 -14.34 8.12 -12.11
CA ILE A 335 -15.20 8.92 -11.23
C ILE A 335 -14.68 10.36 -11.13
N ALA A 336 -15.56 11.35 -11.34
CA ALA A 336 -15.24 12.77 -11.24
C ALA A 336 -16.24 13.52 -10.34
N ALA A 337 -15.86 14.72 -9.90
CA ALA A 337 -16.79 15.64 -9.28
C ALA A 337 -17.98 15.99 -10.19
N GLY A 338 -19.12 16.32 -9.59
CA GLY A 338 -20.37 16.64 -10.31
C GLY A 338 -20.37 17.94 -11.12
N THR A 339 -19.24 18.66 -11.18
CA THR A 339 -19.06 19.83 -12.05
C THR A 339 -17.71 19.74 -12.79
N ALA A 340 -17.65 20.34 -13.98
CA ALA A 340 -16.43 20.36 -14.78
C ALA A 340 -15.31 21.14 -14.06
N GLU A 341 -15.65 22.24 -13.37
CA GLU A 341 -14.66 23.06 -12.67
C GLU A 341 -13.96 22.29 -11.54
N LEU A 342 -14.71 21.50 -10.77
CA LEU A 342 -14.14 20.70 -9.68
C LEU A 342 -13.31 19.53 -10.23
N CYS A 343 -13.75 18.90 -11.34
CA CYS A 343 -12.96 17.88 -12.01
C CYS A 343 -11.61 18.44 -12.51
N GLU A 344 -11.60 19.65 -13.07
CA GLU A 344 -10.38 20.32 -13.53
C GLU A 344 -9.43 20.69 -12.36
N GLN A 345 -9.95 20.83 -11.15
CA GLN A 345 -9.18 20.98 -9.90
C GLN A 345 -8.62 19.65 -9.36
N ASN A 346 -8.61 18.60 -10.18
CA ASN A 346 -8.13 17.25 -9.87
C ASN A 346 -9.01 16.46 -8.87
N LEU A 347 -10.29 16.84 -8.70
CA LEU A 347 -11.28 15.97 -8.02
C LEU A 347 -11.81 14.91 -8.98
N ARG A 348 -10.93 13.97 -9.30
CA ARG A 348 -11.19 12.85 -10.18
C ARG A 348 -10.32 11.67 -9.78
N LEU A 349 -10.85 10.46 -9.92
CA LEU A 349 -10.20 9.23 -9.50
C LEU A 349 -10.59 8.09 -10.45
N ASN A 350 -9.61 7.33 -10.90
CA ASN A 350 -9.86 6.01 -11.48
C ASN A 350 -9.81 4.96 -10.36
N VAL A 351 -10.94 4.28 -10.11
CA VAL A 351 -10.98 3.12 -9.21
C VAL A 351 -11.01 1.87 -10.08
N HIS A 352 -9.95 1.08 -10.03
CA HIS A 352 -9.92 -0.24 -10.68
C HIS A 352 -10.19 -1.32 -9.64
N VAL A 353 -11.15 -2.19 -9.90
CA VAL A 353 -11.49 -3.33 -9.03
C VAL A 353 -11.02 -4.59 -9.73
N GLU A 354 -10.07 -5.30 -9.14
CA GLU A 354 -9.51 -6.53 -9.69
C GLU A 354 -10.08 -7.77 -8.99
N HIS A 355 -10.13 -8.87 -9.75
CA HIS A 355 -10.36 -10.20 -9.20
C HIS A 355 -9.08 -10.75 -8.57
N GLU A 356 -9.26 -11.70 -7.64
CA GLU A 356 -8.17 -12.33 -6.88
C GLU A 356 -8.35 -13.85 -6.84
#